data_AF-A0A5K0UZ20-F1
#
_entry.id   AF-A0A5K0UZ20-F1
#
_cell.length_a   1.000
_cell.length_b   1.000
_cell.length_c   1.000
_cell.angle_alpha   90.00
_cell.angle_beta   90.00
_cell.angle_gamma   90.00
#
_symmetry.space_group_name_H-M   'P 1'
#
loop_
_entity.id
_entity.type
_entity.pdbx_description
1 polymer ?
#
loop_
_entity_poly.entity_id
_entity_poly.type
_entity_poly.pdbx_seq_one_letter_code
_entity_poly.pdbx_strand_id
1 'polypeptide(L)'
;VRFGILEAGTYGVAQSRKRAFIWAASPKETLPEWPEPMHVFSSAQLKITLTEGSYYAAVKSTAGGAPLRSITVKDTIGDLPPVSNGASDQKIM
;
A
#
# COMPACT_ATOMS: atom_id res chain seq x y z
N VAL A 1 15.16 12.57 10.10
CA VAL A 1 15.01 11.43 9.17
C VAL A 1 14.05 10.42 9.82
N ARG A 2 13.24 9.71 9.03
CA ARG A 2 12.48 8.53 9.46
C ARG A 2 12.41 7.51 8.34
N PHE A 3 12.15 6.25 8.67
CA PHE A 3 11.97 5.18 7.69
C PHE A 3 10.77 4.33 8.07
N GLY A 4 10.17 3.62 7.12
CA GLY A 4 8.94 2.87 7.38
C GLY A 4 8.53 1.96 6.25
N ILE A 5 7.84 0.86 6.57
CA ILE A 5 7.19 0.00 5.58
C ILE A 5 5.71 0.39 5.53
N LEU A 6 5.21 0.70 4.34
CA LEU A 6 3.79 0.96 4.09
C LEU A 6 3.22 -0.11 3.13
N GLU A 7 1.94 -0.44 3.32
CA GLU A 7 1.17 -1.40 2.51
C GLU A 7 0.25 -0.64 1.54
N ALA A 8 0.44 -0.77 0.23
CA ALA A 8 -0.38 -0.04 -0.75
C ALA A 8 -1.88 -0.31 -0.60
N GLY A 9 -2.25 -1.54 -0.24
CA GLY A 9 -3.64 -1.93 -0.02
C GLY A 9 -4.39 -1.09 1.01
N THR A 10 -3.69 -0.56 2.02
CA THR A 10 -4.30 0.30 3.04
C THR A 10 -4.54 1.74 2.56
N TYR A 11 -4.10 2.08 1.35
CA TYR A 11 -4.24 3.40 0.73
C TYR A 11 -5.08 3.35 -0.56
N GLY A 12 -5.95 2.35 -0.71
CA GLY A 12 -6.99 2.37 -1.74
C GLY A 12 -6.64 1.67 -3.06
N VAL A 13 -5.75 0.67 -3.02
CA VAL A 13 -5.42 -0.14 -4.20
C VAL A 13 -5.72 -1.61 -3.95
N ALA A 14 -6.24 -2.32 -4.95
CA ALA A 14 -6.48 -3.77 -4.90
C ALA A 14 -5.19 -4.60 -5.04
N GLN A 15 -4.12 -4.24 -4.33
CA GLN A 15 -2.81 -4.87 -4.44
C GLN A 15 -2.12 -5.00 -3.09
N SER A 16 -1.64 -6.21 -2.76
CA SER A 16 -0.69 -6.42 -1.68
C SER A 16 0.71 -6.05 -2.15
N ARG A 17 1.20 -4.89 -1.71
CA ARG A 17 2.49 -4.34 -2.10
C ARG A 17 3.07 -3.51 -0.96
N LYS A 18 4.06 -4.09 -0.29
CA LYS A 18 4.86 -3.41 0.73
C LYS A 18 6.04 -2.69 0.10
N ARG A 19 6.30 -1.49 0.57
CA ARG A 19 7.48 -0.71 0.17
C ARG A 19 8.08 -0.02 1.39
N ALA A 20 9.41 -0.01 1.44
CA ALA A 20 10.16 0.79 2.39
C ALA A 20 10.28 2.23 1.87
N PHE A 21 10.03 3.18 2.75
CA PHE A 21 10.16 4.61 2.50
C PHE A 21 11.15 5.19 3.49
N ILE A 22 11.98 6.13 3.03
CA ILE A 22 12.92 6.88 3.86
C ILE A 22 12.64 8.36 3.62
N TRP A 23 12.32 9.08 4.69
CA TRP A 23 12.07 10.52 4.67
C TRP A 23 13.19 11.26 5.37
N ALA A 24 13.61 12.37 4.79
CA ALA A 24 14.50 13.33 5.40
C ALA A 24 13.95 14.74 5.15
N ALA A 25 14.22 15.64 6.08
CA ALA A 25 13.92 17.06 5.96
C ALA A 25 15.17 17.85 6.34
N SER A 26 15.34 19.03 5.73
CA SER A 26 16.36 20.00 6.13
C SER A 26 16.17 20.38 7.61
N PRO A 27 17.21 20.78 8.35
CA PRO A 27 17.07 21.19 9.75
C PRO A 27 16.09 22.35 9.98
N LYS A 28 15.82 23.15 8.94
CA LYS A 28 14.86 24.26 8.98
C LYS A 28 13.43 23.86 8.58
N GLU A 29 13.23 22.61 8.19
CA GLU A 29 11.95 22.08 7.71
C GLU A 29 11.38 21.08 8.71
N THR A 30 10.05 21.03 8.79
CA THR A 30 9.38 20.01 9.61
C THR A 30 9.36 18.69 8.86
N LEU A 31 9.85 17.62 9.50
CA LEU A 31 9.76 16.28 8.94
C LEU A 31 8.29 15.83 8.87
N PRO A 32 7.77 15.42 7.70
CA PRO A 32 6.37 15.05 7.57
C PRO A 32 5.98 13.81 8.36
N GLU A 33 4.72 13.77 8.79
CA GLU A 33 4.12 12.58 9.37
C GLU A 33 3.79 11.53 8.30
N TRP A 34 3.70 10.26 8.72
CA TRP A 34 3.23 9.21 7.82
C TRP A 34 1.75 9.43 7.47
N PRO A 35 1.33 9.16 6.22
CA PRO A 35 -0.08 9.22 5.88
C PRO A 35 -0.85 8.15 6.66
N GLU A 36 -2.03 8.51 7.17
CA GLU A 36 -2.87 7.55 7.90
C GLU A 36 -3.48 6.52 6.91
N PRO A 37 -3.44 5.22 7.24
CA PRO A 37 -4.15 4.18 6.50
C PRO A 37 -5.67 4.44 6.45
N MET A 38 -6.24 4.49 5.25
CA MET A 38 -7.66 4.81 5.05
C MET A 38 -8.53 3.59 4.75
N HIS A 39 -7.94 2.53 4.19
CA HIS A 39 -8.65 1.32 3.79
C HIS A 39 -8.25 0.13 4.66
N VAL A 40 -9.25 -0.65 5.08
CA VAL A 40 -8.97 -1.95 5.71
C VAL A 40 -8.22 -2.81 4.71
N PHE A 41 -7.15 -3.47 5.14
CA PHE A 41 -6.45 -4.46 4.33
C PHE A 41 -5.87 -5.56 5.21
N SER A 42 -5.90 -6.81 4.73
CA SER A 42 -5.28 -7.93 5.42
C SER A 42 -3.76 -7.94 5.18
N SER A 43 -3.01 -7.26 6.04
CA SER A 43 -1.53 -7.30 6.00
C SER A 43 -0.96 -7.76 7.34
N ALA A 44 -0.22 -8.88 7.32
CA ALA A 44 0.33 -9.50 8.53
C ALA A 44 1.69 -8.93 8.98
N GLN A 45 2.39 -8.17 8.14
CA GLN A 45 3.80 -7.82 8.37
C GLN A 45 4.12 -6.39 7.92
N LEU A 46 3.74 -5.41 8.74
CA LEU A 46 4.20 -4.01 8.65
C LEU A 46 5.32 -3.70 9.66
N LYS A 47 5.67 -4.67 10.50
CA LYS A 47 6.62 -4.52 11.59
C LYS A 47 8.03 -4.82 11.09
N ILE A 48 8.97 -3.94 11.40
CA ILE A 48 10.41 -4.16 11.22
C ILE A 48 10.95 -4.63 12.58
N THR A 49 11.36 -5.88 12.68
CA THR A 49 11.95 -6.42 13.91
C THR A 49 13.29 -5.75 14.17
N LEU A 50 13.47 -5.28 15.40
CA LEU A 50 14.71 -4.70 15.90
C LEU A 50 15.37 -5.69 16.88
N THR A 51 16.53 -5.32 17.43
CA THR A 51 17.17 -6.08 18.49
C THR A 51 16.29 -6.13 19.75
N GLU A 52 16.52 -7.15 20.58
CA GLU A 52 15.88 -7.29 21.91
C GLU A 52 14.35 -7.49 21.85
N GLY A 53 13.82 -8.01 20.74
CA GLY A 53 12.39 -8.32 20.60
C GLY A 53 11.49 -7.10 20.41
N SER A 54 12.08 -5.92 20.28
CA SER A 54 11.35 -4.71 19.89
C SER A 54 11.06 -4.68 18.39
N TYR A 55 10.09 -3.87 17.98
CA TYR A 55 9.78 -3.67 16.57
C TYR A 55 9.42 -2.22 16.28
N TYR A 56 9.73 -1.78 15.06
CA TYR A 56 9.29 -0.50 14.54
C TYR A 56 8.08 -0.69 13.62
N ALA A 57 7.07 0.16 13.76
CA ALA A 57 5.93 0.25 12.85
C ALA A 57 5.69 1.72 12.49
N ALA A 58 5.69 2.03 11.19
CA ALA A 58 5.51 3.39 10.71
C ALA A 58 4.06 3.89 10.86
N VAL A 59 3.11 2.99 10.66
CA VAL A 59 1.67 3.24 10.71
C VAL A 59 0.96 2.14 11.47
N LYS A 60 -0.24 2.45 11.99
CA LYS A 60 -1.08 1.47 12.70
C LYS A 60 -1.58 0.39 11.75
N SER A 61 -1.81 -0.80 12.31
CA SER A 61 -2.50 -1.87 11.57
C SER A 61 -3.97 -1.53 11.40
N THR A 62 -4.50 -1.76 10.20
CA THR A 62 -5.94 -1.64 9.90
C THR A 62 -6.73 -2.89 10.31
N ALA A 63 -6.13 -3.85 11.00
CA ALA A 63 -6.80 -5.08 11.45
C ALA A 63 -7.97 -4.79 12.41
N GLY A 64 -7.89 -3.69 13.18
CA GLY A 64 -8.99 -3.22 14.03
C GLY A 64 -10.06 -2.42 13.30
N GLY A 65 -9.95 -2.25 11.98
CA GLY A 65 -10.80 -1.40 11.17
C GLY A 65 -10.06 -0.19 10.58
N ALA A 66 -10.70 0.44 9.60
CA ALA A 66 -10.31 1.70 8.98
C ALA A 66 -11.59 2.40 8.45
N PRO A 67 -11.56 3.70 8.14
CA PRO A 67 -12.73 4.42 7.66
C PRO A 67 -13.37 3.84 6.38
N LEU A 68 -12.57 3.22 5.50
CA LEU A 68 -13.01 2.69 4.22
C LEU A 68 -12.76 1.18 4.10
N ARG A 69 -13.60 0.49 3.31
CA ARG A 69 -13.43 -0.94 2.98
C ARG A 69 -12.20 -1.17 2.08
N SER A 70 -11.71 -2.40 2.03
CA SER A 70 -10.69 -2.81 1.05
C SER A 70 -11.17 -2.58 -0.38
N ILE A 71 -10.26 -2.17 -1.26
CA ILE A 71 -10.49 -2.10 -2.70
C ILE A 71 -10.21 -3.48 -3.30
N THR A 72 -11.12 -3.94 -4.14
CA THR A 72 -11.09 -5.28 -4.74
C THR A 72 -10.74 -5.22 -6.23
N VAL A 73 -10.38 -6.36 -6.81
CA VAL A 73 -10.16 -6.47 -8.26
C VAL A 73 -11.40 -6.02 -9.04
N LYS A 74 -12.61 -6.32 -8.54
CA LYS A 74 -13.87 -5.87 -9.15
C LYS A 74 -14.00 -4.35 -9.16
N ASP A 75 -13.54 -3.66 -8.12
CA ASP A 75 -13.55 -2.19 -8.07
C ASP A 75 -12.53 -1.57 -9.05
N THR A 76 -11.46 -2.28 -9.38
CA THR A 76 -10.36 -1.78 -10.22
C THR A 76 -10.57 -2.03 -11.71
N ILE A 77 -11.15 -3.19 -12.09
CA ILE A 77 -11.28 -3.61 -13.49
C ILE A 77 -12.65 -4.19 -13.85
N GLY A 78 -13.65 -4.06 -12.97
CA GLY A 78 -14.97 -4.68 -13.17
C GLY A 78 -15.81 -4.05 -14.28
N ASP A 79 -15.43 -2.87 -14.75
CA ASP A 79 -16.05 -2.11 -15.83
C ASP A 79 -15.38 -2.34 -17.19
N LEU A 80 -14.22 -3.02 -17.23
CA LEU A 80 -13.50 -3.26 -18.48
C LEU A 80 -14.28 -4.24 -19.38
N PRO A 81 -14.35 -3.96 -20.70
CA PRO A 81 -14.97 -4.89 -21.64
C PRO A 81 -14.18 -6.20 -21.73
N PRO A 82 -14.85 -7.33 -22.04
CA PRO A 82 -14.16 -8.58 -22.27
C PRO A 82 -13.22 -8.46 -23.48
N VAL A 83 -12.01 -8.99 -23.33
CA VAL A 83 -11.01 -9.06 -24.40
C VAL A 83 -10.49 -10.50 -24.54
N SER A 84 -10.13 -10.91 -25.75
CA SER A 84 -9.42 -12.15 -25.99
C SER A 84 -7.91 -11.97 -25.76
N ASN A 85 -7.18 -13.07 -25.61
CA ASN A 85 -5.72 -13.03 -25.65
C ASN A 85 -5.25 -12.45 -27.01
N GLY A 86 -4.23 -11.58 -27.00
CA GLY A 86 -3.75 -10.92 -28.23
C GLY A 86 -4.74 -9.90 -28.81
N ALA A 87 -5.53 -9.21 -27.98
CA ALA A 87 -6.55 -8.26 -28.42
C ALA A 87 -6.06 -7.15 -29.38
N SER A 88 -4.74 -6.88 -29.37
CA SER A 88 -4.07 -5.90 -30.23
C SER A 88 -3.23 -6.52 -31.35
N ASP A 89 -3.20 -7.84 -31.48
CA ASP A 89 -2.43 -8.50 -32.54
C ASP A 89 -3.11 -8.23 -33.89
N GLN A 90 -2.65 -7.20 -34.60
CA GLN A 90 -2.88 -7.08 -36.03
C GLN A 90 -2.15 -8.25 -36.70
N LYS A 91 -2.85 -9.37 -36.91
CA LYS A 91 -2.43 -10.36 -37.90
C LYS A 91 -2.31 -9.63 -39.23
N ILE A 92 -1.07 -9.36 -39.64
CA ILE A 92 -0.75 -8.97 -41.00
C ILE A 92 -1.26 -10.13 -41.88
N MET A 93 -2.36 -9.87 -42.60
CA MET A 93 -2.86 -10.76 -43.66
C MET A 93 -1.87 -10.79 -44.82
#